data_AF-A0A654IKD7-F1
#
_entry.id   AF-A0A654IKD7-F1
#
_cell.length_a   1.000
_cell.length_b   1.000
_cell.length_c   1.000
_cell.angle_alpha   90.00
_cell.angle_beta   90.00
_cell.angle_gamma   90.00
#
_symmetry.space_group_name_H-M   'P 1'
#
loop_
_entity.id
_entity.type
_entity.pdbx_description
1 polymer ?
#
loop_
_entity_poly.entity_id
_entity_poly.type
_entity_poly.pdbx_seq_one_letter_code
_entity_poly.pdbx_strand_id
1 'polypeptide(L)'
;MKKLLTMLGSIALIATTSAAVVACGGKNPSQSSEKQPSENSNTPTDESKKDDEKGKLDISKVEDKNIGNFQPNSKKTIPQKEIKKKLAELLSTHESNLSNLDVDYTTNKGKVTLPGLNNKTLNFTFTSILDLGQFEFKNKVVSVAEIKKKISDLLKIESKYLYELEVDSVNNSGTVKSSKPDTFSGKFEFKFSVKETMKNEGK
;
A
#
# COMPACT_ATOMS: atom_id res chain seq x y z
N MET A 1 -26.19 -47.91 -11.49
CA MET A 1 -25.70 -48.57 -12.73
C MET A 1 -24.28 -48.09 -13.02
N LYS A 2 -23.38 -49.05 -13.25
CA LYS A 2 -22.14 -49.05 -14.05
C LYS A 2 -21.10 -47.90 -13.90
N LYS A 3 -19.91 -48.35 -13.52
CA LYS A 3 -18.57 -47.73 -13.50
C LYS A 3 -18.09 -47.30 -14.89
N LEU A 4 -17.07 -46.43 -14.97
CA LEU A 4 -15.82 -46.55 -15.77
C LEU A 4 -15.03 -45.22 -15.70
N LEU A 5 -13.86 -45.19 -15.04
CA LEU A 5 -12.46 -45.22 -15.55
C LEU A 5 -11.93 -43.84 -16.00
N THR A 6 -10.95 -43.23 -15.30
CA THR A 6 -9.48 -43.41 -15.39
C THR A 6 -8.84 -42.91 -16.69
N MET A 7 -8.13 -41.77 -16.61
CA MET A 7 -6.93 -41.36 -17.36
C MET A 7 -6.15 -40.46 -16.37
N LEU A 8 -5.08 -40.86 -15.68
CA LEU A 8 -3.71 -41.22 -16.10
C LEU A 8 -3.09 -40.28 -17.17
N GLY A 9 -2.00 -39.61 -16.76
CA GLY A 9 -1.06 -38.85 -17.62
C GLY A 9 -1.04 -37.36 -17.24
N SER A 10 0.05 -36.72 -16.83
CA SER A 10 1.46 -37.07 -16.87
C SER A 10 2.20 -36.21 -15.84
N ILE A 11 3.01 -36.83 -14.98
CA ILE A 11 4.05 -36.13 -14.22
C ILE A 11 5.24 -35.98 -15.17
N ALA A 12 5.48 -34.76 -15.65
CA ALA A 12 6.75 -34.44 -16.28
C ALA A 12 7.78 -34.16 -15.17
N LEU A 13 8.52 -35.20 -14.80
CA LEU A 13 9.80 -35.06 -14.10
C LEU A 13 10.79 -34.38 -15.05
N ILE A 14 11.21 -33.15 -14.73
CA ILE A 14 12.45 -32.60 -15.27
C ILE A 14 13.48 -32.69 -14.14
N ALA A 15 14.17 -33.82 -14.12
CA ALA A 15 15.51 -33.96 -13.57
C ALA A 15 16.43 -33.98 -14.81
N THR A 16 17.58 -33.32 -14.90
CA THR A 16 18.76 -33.37 -14.02
C THR A 16 19.82 -32.43 -14.60
N THR A 17 20.66 -31.86 -13.73
CA THR A 17 22.13 -31.66 -13.87
C THR A 17 22.65 -30.91 -15.12
N SER A 18 23.43 -29.83 -15.02
CA SER A 18 24.70 -29.76 -14.29
C SER A 18 25.16 -28.31 -14.18
N ALA A 19 25.85 -28.00 -13.08
CA ALA A 19 26.71 -26.83 -12.97
C ALA A 19 27.74 -26.81 -14.11
N ALA A 20 27.96 -25.65 -14.71
CA ALA A 20 29.18 -25.35 -15.45
C ALA A 20 29.90 -24.22 -14.71
N VAL A 21 30.85 -24.59 -13.87
CA VAL A 21 31.91 -23.70 -13.41
C VAL A 21 32.90 -23.62 -14.56
N VAL A 22 32.95 -22.47 -15.25
CA VAL A 22 34.01 -22.22 -16.23
C VAL A 22 35.17 -21.54 -15.51
N ALA A 23 36.15 -22.41 -15.28
CA ALA A 23 37.57 -22.23 -15.01
C ALA A 23 38.17 -20.83 -15.21
N CYS A 24 38.95 -20.46 -14.18
CA CYS A 24 40.13 -19.61 -14.28
C CYS A 24 40.94 -19.91 -15.55
N GLY A 25 41.05 -18.92 -16.43
CA GLY A 25 42.12 -18.86 -17.42
C GLY A 25 43.47 -18.75 -16.70
N GLY A 26 44.37 -19.67 -17.04
CA GLY A 26 45.68 -19.89 -16.42
C GLY A 26 46.65 -18.71 -16.51
N LYS A 27 47.52 -18.57 -15.50
CA LYS A 27 48.94 -19.03 -15.46
C LYS A 27 49.85 -18.16 -16.34
N ASN A 28 50.98 -17.57 -15.94
CA ASN A 28 51.86 -17.43 -14.76
C ASN A 28 53.06 -16.53 -15.25
N PRO A 29 54.16 -16.16 -14.53
CA PRO A 29 54.62 -16.56 -13.19
C PRO A 29 55.12 -15.42 -12.24
N SER A 30 55.19 -15.78 -10.96
CA SER A 30 56.22 -15.50 -9.93
C SER A 30 57.21 -14.31 -10.01
N GLN A 31 57.37 -13.70 -8.83
CA GLN A 31 58.61 -13.20 -8.18
C GLN A 31 59.02 -11.72 -8.31
N SER A 32 58.71 -10.98 -7.23
CA SER A 32 59.66 -10.33 -6.29
C SER A 32 60.82 -9.51 -6.84
N SER A 33 60.86 -8.22 -6.51
CA SER A 33 61.99 -7.55 -5.80
C SER A 33 61.64 -6.12 -5.39
N GLU A 34 61.94 -5.78 -4.14
CA GLU A 34 61.77 -4.49 -3.47
C GLU A 34 62.67 -3.36 -4.01
N LYS A 35 62.18 -2.11 -3.95
CA LYS A 35 62.91 -0.95 -3.38
C LYS A 35 61.98 0.25 -3.10
N GLN A 36 61.92 0.61 -1.82
CA GLN A 36 61.45 1.84 -1.13
C GLN A 36 62.00 3.18 -1.71
N PRO A 37 61.70 4.38 -1.13
CA PRO A 37 60.44 4.93 -0.57
C PRO A 37 60.22 6.44 -0.92
N SER A 38 59.05 7.01 -0.63
CA SER A 38 58.98 8.44 -0.22
C SER A 38 57.85 8.66 0.78
N GLU A 39 58.21 9.32 1.88
CA GLU A 39 57.49 9.51 3.14
C GLU A 39 56.33 10.52 3.11
N ASN A 40 55.38 10.27 4.02
CA ASN A 40 54.64 11.19 4.91
C ASN A 40 53.77 12.33 4.35
N SER A 41 52.47 12.29 4.70
CA SER A 41 51.90 13.21 5.71
C SER A 41 50.43 12.90 6.04
N ASN A 42 50.22 12.21 7.17
CA ASN A 42 49.28 12.51 8.26
C ASN A 42 47.87 13.11 7.97
N THR A 43 46.83 12.33 8.26
CA THR A 43 45.57 12.78 8.87
C THR A 43 45.80 13.26 10.32
N PRO A 44 45.05 14.25 10.85
CA PRO A 44 43.82 13.92 11.58
C PRO A 44 42.67 14.97 11.51
N THR A 45 41.43 14.45 11.54
CA THR A 45 40.27 14.85 12.37
C THR A 45 40.07 16.34 12.73
N ASP A 46 38.93 16.96 12.40
CA ASP A 46 37.79 17.11 13.33
C ASP A 46 36.56 17.83 12.74
N GLU A 47 35.39 17.39 13.22
CA GLU A 47 34.10 18.06 13.43
C GLU A 47 33.53 19.01 12.34
N SER A 48 32.36 18.70 11.79
CA SER A 48 31.14 18.99 12.56
C SER A 48 30.01 18.02 12.29
N LYS A 49 29.60 17.38 13.38
CA LYS A 49 28.29 16.79 13.63
C LYS A 49 27.20 17.72 13.09
N LYS A 50 26.61 17.39 11.94
CA LYS A 50 25.17 17.54 11.82
C LYS A 50 24.58 16.35 12.54
N ASP A 51 24.34 16.59 13.82
CA ASP A 51 23.31 15.92 14.60
C ASP A 51 22.00 16.14 13.82
N ASP A 52 21.81 15.38 12.75
CA ASP A 52 20.48 15.16 12.23
C ASP A 52 19.80 14.40 13.35
N GLU A 53 19.00 15.16 14.09
CA GLU A 53 17.96 14.70 14.98
C GLU A 53 17.21 13.58 14.25
N LYS A 54 17.73 12.35 14.35
CA LYS A 54 17.07 11.14 13.89
C LYS A 54 15.92 11.01 14.85
N GLY A 55 14.83 11.70 14.53
CA GLY A 55 13.56 11.62 15.22
C GLY A 55 13.34 10.15 15.47
N LYS A 56 13.38 9.77 16.75
CA LYS A 56 13.32 8.38 17.17
C LYS A 56 12.10 7.77 16.48
N LEU A 57 12.33 6.73 15.70
CA LEU A 57 11.28 6.12 14.88
C LEU A 57 10.13 5.71 15.80
N ASP A 58 8.96 6.32 15.61
CA ASP A 58 7.81 6.10 16.48
C ASP A 58 7.00 4.91 15.98
N ILE A 59 7.50 3.71 16.26
CA ILE A 59 6.86 2.45 15.90
C ILE A 59 5.46 2.29 16.51
N SER A 60 5.15 3.02 17.59
CA SER A 60 3.87 2.90 18.31
C SER A 60 2.68 3.42 17.50
N LYS A 61 2.94 4.26 16.49
CA LYS A 61 1.95 4.76 15.53
C LYS A 61 1.52 3.72 14.50
N VAL A 62 2.28 2.65 14.32
CA VAL A 62 2.05 1.63 13.28
C VAL A 62 1.74 0.27 13.88
N GLU A 63 2.57 -0.22 14.82
CA GLU A 63 2.43 -1.58 15.35
C GLU A 63 1.05 -1.82 15.94
N ASP A 64 0.34 -2.78 15.36
CA ASP A 64 -1.02 -3.18 15.73
C ASP A 64 -2.03 -2.03 15.73
N LYS A 65 -1.76 -0.96 14.96
CA LYS A 65 -2.64 0.20 14.80
C LYS A 65 -3.34 0.23 13.45
N ASN A 66 -4.41 1.01 13.39
CA ASN A 66 -5.01 1.40 12.14
C ASN A 66 -4.24 2.60 11.57
N ILE A 67 -3.65 2.45 10.38
CA ILE A 67 -2.82 3.49 9.75
C ILE A 67 -3.63 4.49 8.92
N GLY A 68 -4.96 4.34 8.90
CA GLY A 68 -5.91 5.24 8.25
C GLY A 68 -6.77 4.57 7.19
N ASN A 69 -7.55 5.41 6.51
CA ASN A 69 -8.39 5.05 5.39
C ASN A 69 -7.66 5.31 4.07
N PHE A 70 -7.67 4.33 3.17
CA PHE A 70 -7.17 4.48 1.82
C PHE A 70 -8.31 4.46 0.83
N GLN A 71 -8.28 5.38 -0.14
CA GLN A 71 -9.31 5.44 -1.16
C GLN A 71 -9.20 4.20 -2.07
N PRO A 72 -10.23 3.33 -2.13
CA PRO A 72 -10.23 2.24 -3.08
C PRO A 72 -10.41 2.76 -4.50
N ASN A 73 -9.81 2.06 -5.46
CA ASN A 73 -10.16 2.24 -6.87
C ASN A 73 -11.45 1.48 -7.22
N SER A 74 -11.82 1.53 -8.50
CA SER A 74 -12.98 0.82 -9.04
C SER A 74 -13.03 -0.66 -8.67
N LYS A 75 -11.87 -1.33 -8.63
CA LYS A 75 -11.68 -2.75 -8.28
C LYS A 75 -11.61 -3.04 -6.78
N LYS A 76 -11.94 -2.06 -5.93
CA LYS A 76 -11.81 -2.15 -4.46
C LYS A 76 -10.38 -2.45 -4.00
N THR A 77 -9.38 -2.16 -4.84
CA THR A 77 -7.97 -2.34 -4.49
C THR A 77 -7.33 -1.00 -4.12
N ILE A 78 -6.34 -1.07 -3.23
CA ILE A 78 -5.54 0.08 -2.81
C ILE A 78 -4.11 -0.13 -3.33
N PRO A 79 -3.52 0.83 -4.07
CA PRO A 79 -2.14 0.74 -4.49
C PRO A 79 -1.21 0.64 -3.27
N GLN A 80 -0.36 -0.40 -3.22
CA GLN A 80 0.60 -0.57 -2.12
C GLN A 80 1.55 0.62 -1.96
N LYS A 81 1.82 1.36 -3.04
CA LYS A 81 2.60 2.60 -2.99
C LYS A 81 2.01 3.62 -2.01
N GLU A 82 0.68 3.79 -1.99
CA GLU A 82 0.02 4.72 -1.06
C GLU A 82 0.14 4.24 0.39
N ILE A 83 -0.02 2.94 0.63
CA ILE A 83 0.18 2.33 1.96
C ILE A 83 1.61 2.55 2.43
N LYS A 84 2.60 2.28 1.55
CA LYS A 84 4.02 2.44 1.85
C LYS A 84 4.37 3.89 2.19
N LYS A 85 3.85 4.84 1.41
CA LYS A 85 4.00 6.28 1.66
C LYS A 85 3.41 6.67 3.02
N LYS A 86 2.22 6.17 3.37
CA LYS A 86 1.59 6.47 4.66
C LYS A 86 2.37 5.90 5.85
N LEU A 87 2.88 4.68 5.72
CA LEU A 87 3.75 4.07 6.73
C LEU A 87 5.02 4.90 6.92
N ALA A 88 5.65 5.35 5.83
CA ALA A 88 6.84 6.18 5.87
C ALA A 88 6.58 7.51 6.61
N GLU A 89 5.45 8.15 6.32
CA GLU A 89 4.99 9.36 7.02
C GLU A 89 4.79 9.13 8.53
N LEU A 90 4.06 8.07 8.92
CA LEU A 90 3.78 7.76 10.32
C LEU A 90 5.04 7.46 11.13
N LEU A 91 6.02 6.82 10.49
CA LEU A 91 7.30 6.43 11.09
C LEU A 91 8.36 7.54 10.98
N SER A 92 8.03 8.68 10.36
CA SER A 92 8.97 9.77 10.07
C SER A 92 10.24 9.27 9.37
N THR A 93 10.08 8.44 8.33
CA THR A 93 11.19 7.84 7.59
C THR A 93 10.97 7.89 6.08
N HIS A 94 11.98 7.50 5.30
CA HIS A 94 11.87 7.41 3.85
C HIS A 94 11.31 6.05 3.41
N GLU A 95 10.54 6.02 2.32
CA GLU A 95 9.93 4.77 1.80
C GLU A 95 10.97 3.68 1.48
N SER A 96 12.21 4.05 1.12
CA SER A 96 13.30 3.09 0.87
C SER A 96 13.72 2.31 2.12
N ASN A 97 13.44 2.84 3.31
CA ASN A 97 13.75 2.19 4.58
C ASN A 97 12.68 1.15 4.97
N LEU A 98 11.64 1.00 4.15
CA LEU A 98 10.58 0.02 4.30
C LEU A 98 10.73 -1.06 3.22
N SER A 99 10.68 -2.32 3.64
CA SER A 99 10.83 -3.50 2.79
C SER A 99 9.74 -4.52 3.08
N ASN A 100 9.55 -5.50 2.20
CA ASN A 100 8.62 -6.63 2.39
C ASN A 100 7.21 -6.19 2.82
N LEU A 101 6.65 -5.17 2.15
CA LEU A 101 5.27 -4.77 2.37
C LEU A 101 4.35 -5.89 1.86
N ASP A 102 3.66 -6.54 2.79
CA ASP A 102 2.67 -7.58 2.53
C ASP A 102 1.30 -7.09 3.01
N VAL A 103 0.28 -7.25 2.18
CA VAL A 103 -1.06 -6.68 2.40
C VAL A 103 -2.13 -7.71 2.07
N ASP A 104 -2.93 -8.05 3.08
CA ASP A 104 -4.15 -8.82 2.92
C ASP A 104 -5.36 -7.87 2.81
N TYR A 105 -5.85 -7.72 1.58
CA TYR A 105 -7.02 -6.88 1.27
C TYR A 105 -8.36 -7.51 1.69
N THR A 106 -8.38 -8.80 2.05
CA THR A 106 -9.59 -9.46 2.54
C THR A 106 -9.86 -9.06 3.97
N THR A 107 -8.81 -8.98 4.79
CA THR A 107 -8.90 -8.62 6.21
C THR A 107 -8.47 -7.19 6.51
N ASN A 108 -8.03 -6.44 5.49
CA ASN A 108 -7.41 -5.11 5.59
C ASN A 108 -6.28 -5.04 6.62
N LYS A 109 -5.40 -6.05 6.56
CA LYS A 109 -4.21 -6.16 7.41
C LYS A 109 -2.96 -6.09 6.55
N GLY A 110 -1.87 -5.66 7.16
CA GLY A 110 -0.58 -5.67 6.48
C GLY A 110 0.59 -5.80 7.43
N LYS A 111 1.75 -6.06 6.82
CA LYS A 111 3.03 -6.18 7.49
C LYS A 111 4.08 -5.42 6.70
N VAL A 112 5.02 -4.81 7.40
CA VAL A 112 6.17 -4.14 6.77
C VAL A 112 7.43 -4.39 7.59
N THR A 113 8.55 -4.64 6.91
CA THR A 113 9.85 -4.85 7.54
C THR A 113 10.69 -3.58 7.46
N LEU A 114 11.37 -3.26 8.56
CA LEU A 114 12.33 -2.17 8.69
C LEU A 114 13.75 -2.73 8.80
N PRO A 115 14.52 -2.77 7.69
CA PRO A 115 15.89 -3.30 7.72
C PRO A 115 16.80 -2.52 8.67
N GLY A 116 16.61 -1.21 8.76
CA GLY A 116 17.36 -0.32 9.66
C GLY A 116 17.10 -0.53 11.16
N LEU A 117 16.15 -1.39 11.52
CA LEU A 117 15.84 -1.78 12.91
C LEU A 117 15.95 -3.29 13.10
N ASN A 118 17.11 -3.88 12.77
CA ASN A 118 17.38 -5.31 12.90
C ASN A 118 16.31 -6.19 12.22
N ASN A 119 15.81 -5.75 11.05
CA ASN A 119 14.72 -6.40 10.32
C ASN A 119 13.42 -6.57 11.13
N LYS A 120 13.15 -5.64 12.06
CA LYS A 120 11.87 -5.63 12.78
C LYS A 120 10.71 -5.55 11.79
N THR A 121 9.70 -6.39 12.00
CA THR A 121 8.46 -6.38 11.24
C THR A 121 7.37 -5.76 12.10
N LEU A 122 6.62 -4.81 11.54
CA LEU A 122 5.46 -4.20 12.18
C LEU A 122 4.19 -4.72 11.50
N ASN A 123 3.19 -5.05 12.31
CA ASN A 123 1.85 -5.36 11.84
C ASN A 123 0.99 -4.10 11.87
N PHE A 124 0.04 -3.99 10.96
CA PHE A 124 -0.92 -2.89 10.95
C PHE A 124 -2.25 -3.30 10.34
N THR A 125 -3.25 -2.46 10.55
CA THR A 125 -4.58 -2.55 9.90
C THR A 125 -4.87 -1.25 9.16
N PHE A 126 -5.84 -1.28 8.24
CA PHE A 126 -6.31 -0.08 7.55
C PHE A 126 -7.80 -0.20 7.22
N THR A 127 -8.39 0.90 6.76
CA THR A 127 -9.75 0.89 6.18
C THR A 127 -9.71 1.24 4.69
N SER A 128 -10.72 0.74 3.96
CA SER A 128 -10.87 0.91 2.51
C SER A 128 -12.30 1.39 2.19
N ILE A 129 -12.67 2.51 2.79
CA ILE A 129 -13.97 3.15 2.60
C ILE A 129 -13.82 4.25 1.56
N LEU A 130 -14.73 4.28 0.58
CA LEU A 130 -14.76 5.31 -0.45
C LEU A 130 -15.19 6.65 0.18
N ASP A 131 -14.25 7.59 0.31
CA ASP A 131 -14.56 8.94 0.77
C ASP A 131 -15.08 9.76 -0.42
N LEU A 132 -16.31 10.25 -0.31
CA LEU A 132 -16.95 11.08 -1.32
C LEU A 132 -16.66 12.57 -1.15
N GLY A 133 -16.00 12.95 -0.06
CA GLY A 133 -15.72 14.33 0.31
C GLY A 133 -16.93 15.03 0.93
N GLN A 134 -17.01 16.34 0.71
CA GLN A 134 -18.01 17.21 1.33
C GLN A 134 -19.17 17.49 0.37
N PHE A 135 -20.40 17.43 0.89
CA PHE A 135 -21.63 17.80 0.21
C PHE A 135 -22.23 19.08 0.82
N GLU A 136 -22.91 19.86 -0.01
CA GLU A 136 -23.71 20.99 0.44
C GLU A 136 -25.04 20.52 1.03
N PHE A 137 -25.34 20.98 2.24
CA PHE A 137 -26.59 20.63 2.92
C PHE A 137 -27.69 21.62 2.53
N LYS A 138 -28.38 21.35 1.41
CA LYS A 138 -29.55 22.14 0.98
C LYS A 138 -30.80 21.58 1.63
N ASN A 139 -31.51 22.40 2.42
CA ASN A 139 -32.76 22.02 3.10
C ASN A 139 -32.65 20.78 4.01
N LYS A 140 -31.48 20.60 4.67
CA LYS A 140 -31.22 19.50 5.61
C LYS A 140 -31.19 18.08 5.02
N VAL A 141 -30.99 17.94 3.71
CA VAL A 141 -30.90 16.63 3.05
C VAL A 141 -29.77 16.64 2.02
N VAL A 142 -28.95 15.58 1.98
CA VAL A 142 -27.99 15.36 0.89
C VAL A 142 -28.69 14.61 -0.25
N SER A 143 -28.53 15.09 -1.48
CA SER A 143 -29.16 14.46 -2.63
C SER A 143 -28.52 13.10 -2.93
N VAL A 144 -29.33 12.04 -2.92
CA VAL A 144 -28.92 10.69 -3.31
C VAL A 144 -28.40 10.66 -4.75
N ALA A 145 -28.95 11.48 -5.63
CA ALA A 145 -28.49 11.59 -7.02
C ALA A 145 -27.07 12.19 -7.10
N GLU A 146 -26.75 13.17 -6.27
CA GLU A 146 -25.41 13.76 -6.19
C GLU A 146 -24.41 12.76 -5.60
N ILE A 147 -24.79 12.02 -4.55
CA ILE A 147 -24.00 10.91 -3.99
C ILE A 147 -23.69 9.89 -5.09
N LYS A 148 -24.72 9.43 -5.82
CA LYS A 148 -24.59 8.46 -6.90
C LYS A 148 -23.64 8.96 -8.00
N LYS A 149 -23.76 10.23 -8.39
CA LYS A 149 -22.88 10.87 -9.36
C LYS A 149 -21.43 10.89 -8.87
N LYS A 150 -21.20 11.28 -7.60
CA LYS A 150 -19.85 11.33 -7.03
C LYS A 150 -19.18 9.96 -6.98
N ILE A 151 -19.93 8.92 -6.62
CA ILE A 151 -19.47 7.52 -6.68
C ILE A 151 -19.08 7.14 -8.11
N SER A 152 -19.95 7.44 -9.09
CA SER A 152 -19.71 7.20 -10.52
C SER A 152 -18.42 7.85 -10.99
N ASP A 153 -18.21 9.12 -10.64
CA ASP A 153 -17.03 9.89 -11.06
C ASP A 153 -15.73 9.34 -10.42
N LEU A 154 -15.75 9.05 -9.12
CA LEU A 154 -14.57 8.55 -8.40
C LEU A 154 -14.18 7.14 -8.83
N LEU A 155 -15.16 6.26 -9.00
CA LEU A 155 -14.93 4.88 -9.43
C LEU A 155 -14.81 4.75 -10.96
N LYS A 156 -15.07 5.81 -11.72
CA LYS A 156 -15.12 5.78 -13.20
C LYS A 156 -16.09 4.73 -13.73
N ILE A 157 -17.27 4.63 -13.11
CA ILE A 157 -18.34 3.69 -13.45
C ILE A 157 -19.58 4.49 -13.80
N GLU A 158 -20.17 4.26 -14.99
CA GLU A 158 -21.41 4.93 -15.34
C GLU A 158 -22.52 4.64 -14.30
N SER A 159 -23.21 5.69 -13.86
CA SER A 159 -24.29 5.62 -12.85
C SER A 159 -25.36 4.57 -13.12
N LYS A 160 -25.62 4.19 -14.38
CA LYS A 160 -26.60 3.16 -14.74
C LYS A 160 -26.22 1.76 -14.22
N TYR A 161 -24.94 1.52 -13.97
CA TYR A 161 -24.44 0.26 -13.41
C TYR A 161 -24.39 0.27 -11.89
N LEU A 162 -24.67 1.39 -11.23
CA LEU A 162 -24.74 1.47 -9.77
C LEU A 162 -26.18 1.19 -9.32
N TYR A 163 -26.36 0.19 -8.47
CA TYR A 163 -27.65 -0.23 -7.94
C TYR A 163 -27.55 -0.53 -6.44
N GLU A 164 -28.69 -0.70 -5.76
CA GLU A 164 -28.75 -0.88 -4.29
C GLU A 164 -27.93 0.19 -3.54
N LEU A 165 -28.16 1.47 -3.88
CA LEU A 165 -27.57 2.60 -3.16
C LEU A 165 -28.36 2.84 -1.88
N GLU A 166 -27.77 2.49 -0.75
CA GLU A 166 -28.28 2.74 0.59
C GLU A 166 -27.51 3.91 1.20
N VAL A 167 -28.21 4.92 1.71
CA VAL A 167 -27.60 6.12 2.33
C VAL A 167 -28.08 6.23 3.76
N ASP A 168 -27.15 6.23 4.69
CA ASP A 168 -27.35 6.59 6.09
C ASP A 168 -27.00 8.08 6.26
N SER A 169 -28.04 8.91 6.31
CA SER A 169 -27.89 10.36 6.47
C SER A 169 -27.52 10.77 7.90
N VAL A 170 -27.68 9.89 8.89
CA VAL A 170 -27.31 10.18 10.28
C VAL A 170 -25.80 10.04 10.44
N ASN A 171 -25.25 8.96 9.89
CA ASN A 171 -23.82 8.65 9.96
C ASN A 171 -23.01 9.19 8.76
N ASN A 172 -23.68 9.87 7.83
CA ASN A 172 -23.10 10.35 6.57
C ASN A 172 -22.30 9.26 5.83
N SER A 173 -22.90 8.07 5.73
CA SER A 173 -22.28 6.90 5.16
C SER A 173 -23.28 6.13 4.31
N GLY A 174 -22.83 5.04 3.70
CA GLY A 174 -23.74 4.21 2.96
C GLY A 174 -23.03 3.13 2.19
N THR A 175 -23.82 2.42 1.39
CA THR A 175 -23.32 1.33 0.58
C THR A 175 -23.91 1.32 -0.81
N VAL A 176 -23.19 0.74 -1.76
CA VAL A 176 -23.63 0.62 -3.15
C VAL A 176 -23.15 -0.68 -3.76
N LYS A 177 -23.92 -1.23 -4.69
CA LYS A 177 -23.52 -2.35 -5.54
C LYS A 177 -23.36 -1.92 -7.00
N SER A 178 -22.68 -2.74 -7.80
CA SER A 178 -22.56 -2.53 -9.24
C SER A 178 -22.82 -3.81 -10.01
N SER A 179 -23.48 -3.65 -11.15
CA SER A 179 -23.81 -4.76 -12.06
C SER A 179 -22.66 -5.11 -13.00
N LYS A 180 -21.52 -4.42 -12.89
CA LYS A 180 -20.27 -4.74 -13.58
C LYS A 180 -19.36 -5.56 -12.67
N PRO A 181 -19.41 -6.91 -12.71
CA PRO A 181 -18.60 -7.75 -11.83
C PRO A 181 -17.09 -7.54 -12.03
N ASP A 182 -16.66 -7.23 -13.26
CA ASP A 182 -15.25 -6.99 -13.60
C ASP A 182 -14.71 -5.67 -13.05
N THR A 183 -15.63 -4.77 -12.68
CA THR A 183 -15.27 -3.49 -12.09
C THR A 183 -15.30 -3.59 -10.59
N PHE A 184 -16.34 -4.18 -10.00
CA PHE A 184 -16.40 -4.41 -8.57
C PHE A 184 -17.30 -5.59 -8.22
N SER A 185 -16.83 -6.43 -7.30
CA SER A 185 -17.59 -7.54 -6.73
C SER A 185 -18.02 -7.22 -5.30
N GLY A 186 -19.32 -7.33 -5.01
CA GLY A 186 -19.86 -7.26 -3.64
C GLY A 186 -20.52 -5.93 -3.30
N LYS A 187 -20.23 -5.40 -2.10
CA LYS A 187 -20.77 -4.14 -1.55
C LYS A 187 -19.62 -3.15 -1.33
N PHE A 188 -19.76 -1.91 -1.82
CA PHE A 188 -18.83 -0.80 -1.61
C PHE A 188 -19.37 0.03 -0.47
N GLU A 189 -18.53 0.27 0.53
CA GLU A 189 -18.85 1.19 1.61
C GLU A 189 -18.30 2.57 1.24
N PHE A 190 -19.09 3.60 1.52
CA PHE A 190 -18.68 4.98 1.35
C PHE A 190 -19.04 5.82 2.56
N LYS A 191 -18.34 6.95 2.69
CA LYS A 191 -18.62 8.00 3.66
C LYS A 191 -18.55 9.36 3.00
N PHE A 192 -19.18 10.33 3.62
CA PHE A 192 -19.13 11.72 3.21
C PHE A 192 -19.21 12.65 4.42
N SER A 193 -18.99 13.94 4.19
CA SER A 193 -19.21 14.99 5.17
C SER A 193 -20.21 16.00 4.63
N VAL A 194 -20.86 16.74 5.53
CA VAL A 194 -21.82 17.78 5.16
C VAL A 194 -21.32 19.14 5.62
N LYS A 195 -21.55 20.16 4.80
CA LYS A 195 -21.36 21.56 5.18
C LYS A 195 -22.73 22.22 5.28
N GLU A 196 -23.05 22.76 6.45
CA GLU A 196 -24.25 23.57 6.61
C GLU A 196 -24.04 24.93 5.93
N THR A 197 -24.85 25.19 4.90
CA THR A 197 -25.05 26.53 4.38
C THR A 197 -26.10 27.23 5.26
N MET A 198 -25.63 28.00 6.25
CA MET A 198 -26.48 28.97 6.92
C MET A 198 -26.95 29.97 5.85
N LYS A 199 -28.23 29.94 5.49
CA LYS A 199 -28.84 31.08 4.81
C LYS A 199 -28.75 32.24 5.79
N ASN A 200 -27.93 33.23 5.49
CA ASN A 200 -28.11 34.55 6.07
C ASN A 200 -29.48 35.04 5.61
N GLU A 201 -30.49 34.84 6.44
CA GLU A 201 -31.75 35.56 6.32
C GLU A 201 -31.39 37.03 6.55
N GLY A 202 -31.29 37.77 5.44
CA GLY A 202 -31.00 39.19 5.44
C GLY A 202 -32.03 39.90 6.32
N LYS A 203 -31.51 40.65 7.30
CA LYS A 203 -32.23 41.71 8.01
C LYS A 203 -32.65 42.80 7.04
#